data_AF-A0A1R1BAS9-F1
#
_entry.id   AF-A0A1R1BAS9-F1
#
_cell.length_a   1.000
_cell.length_b   1.000
_cell.length_c   1.000
_cell.angle_alpha   90.00
_cell.angle_beta   90.00
_cell.angle_gamma   90.00
#
_symmetry.space_group_name_H-M   'P 1'
#
loop_
_entity.id
_entity.type
_entity.pdbx_description
1 polymer ?
#
loop_
_entity_poly.entity_id
_entity_poly.type
_entity_poly.pdbx_seq_one_letter_code
_entity_poly.pdbx_strand_id
1 'polypeptide(L)'
;MDTIWQYSIRTLLGFILLLLLTRILGKKQLSQMTFFTYITGIALGNITGEMVLNKEIKVVAGITAMTMWTLLTIIIEQISLDVFFAELQSDGSIYLDKKSPH
;
A
#
# COMPACT_ATOMS: atom_id res chain seq x y z
N MET A 1 15.84 -14.26 -28.12
CA MET A 1 16.17 -12.88 -27.68
C MET A 1 14.91 -12.09 -27.33
N ASP A 2 13.77 -12.39 -27.95
CA ASP A 2 12.49 -11.69 -27.74
C ASP A 2 11.96 -11.75 -26.30
N THR A 3 12.28 -12.81 -25.56
CA THR A 3 11.85 -12.98 -24.17
C THR A 3 12.54 -12.01 -23.21
N ILE A 4 13.85 -11.80 -23.36
CA ILE A 4 14.62 -10.89 -22.50
C ILE A 4 14.08 -9.47 -22.65
N TRP A 5 13.87 -9.03 -23.90
CA TRP A 5 13.31 -7.72 -24.20
C TRP A 5 11.91 -7.53 -23.60
N GLN A 6 11.05 -8.54 -23.71
CA GLN A 6 9.72 -8.53 -23.12
C GLN A 6 9.79 -8.38 -21.58
N TYR A 7 10.66 -9.13 -20.92
CA TYR A 7 10.85 -9.03 -19.47
C TYR A 7 11.41 -7.66 -19.07
N SER A 8 12.38 -7.10 -19.81
CA SER A 8 12.90 -5.76 -19.54
C SER A 8 11.81 -4.69 -19.56
N ILE A 9 10.92 -4.71 -20.57
CA ILE A 9 9.81 -3.76 -20.67
C ILE A 9 8.82 -3.95 -19.51
N ARG A 10 8.46 -5.20 -19.19
CA ARG A 10 7.54 -5.49 -18.07
C ARG A 10 8.10 -5.02 -16.74
N THR A 11 9.40 -5.26 -16.50
CA THR A 11 10.10 -4.81 -15.29
C THR A 11 10.12 -3.29 -15.19
N LEU A 12 10.46 -2.59 -16.27
CA LEU A 12 10.45 -1.12 -16.32
C LEU A 12 9.06 -0.57 -16.01
N LEU A 13 8.02 -1.12 -16.63
CA LEU A 13 6.63 -0.72 -16.37
C LEU A 13 6.21 -0.97 -14.91
N GLY A 14 6.50 -2.17 -14.38
CA GLY A 14 6.21 -2.51 -12.99
C GLY A 14 6.95 -1.63 -12.00
N PHE A 15 8.22 -1.33 -12.25
CA PHE A 15 9.03 -0.43 -11.43
C PHE A 15 8.46 1.00 -11.42
N ILE A 16 8.15 1.56 -12.59
CA ILE A 16 7.58 2.91 -12.70
C ILE A 16 6.21 2.97 -11.99
N LEU A 17 5.35 1.97 -12.21
CA LEU A 17 4.04 1.92 -11.55
C LEU A 17 4.17 1.81 -10.04
N LEU A 18 5.02 0.90 -9.55
CA LEU A 18 5.27 0.73 -8.12
C LEU A 18 5.81 2.03 -7.50
N LEU A 19 6.72 2.73 -8.18
CA LEU A 19 7.24 4.03 -7.74
C LEU A 19 6.13 5.10 -7.65
N LEU A 20 5.22 5.14 -8.62
CA LEU A 20 4.08 6.08 -8.59
C LEU A 20 3.12 5.76 -7.44
N LEU A 21 2.72 4.49 -7.28
CA LEU A 21 1.78 4.08 -6.24
C LEU A 21 2.37 4.26 -4.83
N THR A 22 3.64 3.89 -4.64
CA THR A 22 4.35 4.13 -3.36
C THR A 22 4.48 5.62 -3.05
N ARG A 23 4.67 6.48 -4.05
CA ARG A 23 4.69 7.94 -3.85
C ARG A 23 3.31 8.49 -3.46
N ILE A 24 2.22 7.90 -3.95
CA ILE A 24 0.85 8.25 -3.53
C ILE A 24 0.64 7.91 -2.06
N LEU A 25 1.11 6.74 -1.62
CA LEU A 25 1.04 6.27 -0.23
C LEU A 25 1.98 7.04 0.71
N GLY A 26 3.17 7.42 0.23
CA GLY A 26 4.29 7.92 1.01
C GLY A 26 4.20 9.39 1.47
N LYS A 27 3.02 9.99 1.58
CA LYS A 27 2.90 11.36 2.15
C LYS A 27 3.25 11.45 3.65
N LYS A 28 3.58 10.33 4.30
CA LYS A 28 3.94 10.25 5.72
C LYS A 28 5.43 9.88 5.89
N GLN A 29 6.08 10.54 6.84
CA GLN A 29 7.52 10.40 7.13
C GLN A 29 7.88 8.94 7.48
N LEU A 30 9.06 8.46 7.04
CA LEU A 30 9.61 7.12 7.31
C LEU A 30 9.57 6.70 8.80
N SER A 31 9.58 7.68 9.72
CA SER A 31 9.52 7.47 11.18
C SER A 31 8.12 7.14 11.73
N GLN A 32 7.07 7.26 10.92
CA GLN A 32 5.66 7.06 11.30
C GLN A 32 4.99 6.01 10.38
N MET A 33 5.78 5.10 9.80
CA MET A 33 5.20 4.02 8.98
C MET A 33 4.41 3.06 9.88
N THR A 34 3.11 2.94 9.62
CA THR A 34 2.29 1.92 10.27
C THR A 34 2.73 0.53 9.80
N PHE A 35 2.59 -0.50 10.64
CA PHE A 35 2.80 -1.90 10.24
C PHE A 35 2.03 -2.26 8.96
N PHE A 36 0.85 -1.65 8.78
CA PHE A 36 0.02 -1.80 7.60
C PHE A 36 0.68 -1.27 6.31
N THR A 37 1.38 -0.13 6.38
CA THR A 37 2.10 0.45 5.24
C THR A 37 3.27 -0.44 4.82
N TYR A 38 3.97 -1.02 5.78
CA TYR A 38 5.06 -1.97 5.53
C TYR A 38 4.55 -3.24 4.83
N ILE A 39 3.49 -3.87 5.35
CA ILE A 39 2.88 -5.06 4.74
C ILE A 39 2.35 -4.74 3.33
N THR A 40 1.77 -3.55 3.13
CA THR A 40 1.33 -3.09 1.81
C THR A 40 2.49 -3.02 0.81
N GLY A 41 3.66 -2.51 1.22
CA GLY A 41 4.84 -2.45 0.37
C GLY A 41 5.29 -3.84 -0.09
N ILE A 42 5.30 -4.83 0.82
CA ILE A 42 5.62 -6.23 0.49
C ILE A 42 4.59 -6.80 -0.49
N ALA A 43 3.30 -6.60 -0.24
CA ALA A 43 2.22 -7.10 -1.10
C ALA A 43 2.31 -6.54 -2.52
N LEU A 44 2.51 -5.22 -2.66
CA LEU A 44 2.71 -4.57 -3.96
C LEU A 44 3.95 -5.09 -4.68
N GLY A 45 5.05 -5.35 -3.95
CA GLY A 45 6.26 -5.97 -4.50
C GLY A 45 5.99 -7.36 -5.06
N ASN A 46 5.25 -8.20 -4.34
CA ASN A 46 4.87 -9.54 -4.79
C ASN A 46 3.99 -9.50 -6.06
N ILE A 47 2.95 -8.67 -6.07
CA ILE A 47 2.07 -8.50 -7.24
C ILE A 47 2.88 -8.04 -8.46
N THR A 48 3.83 -7.11 -8.27
CA THR A 48 4.71 -6.64 -9.34
C THR A 48 5.61 -7.75 -9.85
N GLY A 49 6.20 -8.55 -8.94
CA GLY A 49 7.04 -9.70 -9.29
C GLY A 49 6.30 -10.73 -10.15
N GLU A 50 5.09 -11.11 -9.74
CA GLU A 50 4.21 -11.99 -10.51
C GLU A 50 3.86 -11.37 -11.88
N MET A 51 3.49 -10.08 -11.92
CA MET A 51 3.20 -9.38 -13.17
C MET A 51 4.41 -9.33 -14.11
N VAL A 52 5.64 -9.33 -13.60
CA VAL A 52 6.86 -9.28 -14.43
C VAL A 52 7.26 -10.67 -14.91
N LEU A 53 7.29 -11.65 -14.02
CA LEU A 53 7.87 -12.98 -14.27
C LEU A 53 6.89 -13.94 -14.94
N ASN A 54 5.60 -13.87 -14.57
CA ASN A 54 4.59 -14.79 -15.06
C ASN A 54 4.01 -14.33 -16.41
N LYS A 55 4.16 -15.14 -17.46
CA LYS A 55 3.67 -14.81 -18.81
C LYS A 55 2.17 -15.06 -19.00
N GLU A 56 1.55 -15.86 -18.15
CA GLU A 56 0.11 -16.13 -18.20
C GLU A 56 -0.68 -14.93 -17.68
N ILE A 57 -0.07 -14.17 -16.75
CA ILE A 57 -0.64 -12.93 -16.24
C ILE A 57 -0.44 -11.83 -17.29
N LYS A 58 -1.56 -11.31 -17.81
CA LYS A 58 -1.55 -10.11 -18.65
C LYS A 58 -1.05 -8.91 -17.82
N VAL A 59 -0.18 -8.08 -18.39
CA VAL A 59 0.34 -6.87 -17.71
C VAL A 59 -0.79 -5.98 -17.19
N VAL A 60 -1.86 -5.81 -17.97
CA VAL A 60 -3.06 -5.06 -17.57
C VAL A 60 -3.68 -5.61 -16.28
N ALA A 61 -3.72 -6.94 -16.11
CA ALA A 61 -4.26 -7.54 -14.88
C ALA A 61 -3.39 -7.20 -13.66
N GLY A 62 -2.07 -7.20 -13.82
CA GLY A 62 -1.15 -6.77 -12.75
C GLY A 62 -1.29 -5.30 -12.41
N ILE A 63 -1.40 -4.42 -13.41
CA ILE A 63 -1.66 -2.97 -13.21
C ILE A 63 -2.97 -2.77 -12.44
N THR A 64 -4.04 -3.46 -12.83
CA THR A 64 -5.34 -3.41 -12.13
C THR A 64 -5.22 -3.89 -10.70
N ALA A 65 -4.54 -5.02 -10.45
CA ALA A 65 -4.35 -5.56 -9.12
C ALA A 65 -3.57 -4.60 -8.20
N MET A 66 -2.46 -4.03 -8.70
CA MET A 66 -1.67 -3.04 -7.95
C MET A 66 -2.47 -1.77 -7.63
N THR A 67 -3.26 -1.29 -8.59
CA THR A 67 -4.10 -0.10 -8.42
C THR A 67 -5.21 -0.36 -7.40
N MET A 68 -5.92 -1.49 -7.51
CA MET A 68 -6.97 -1.87 -6.56
C MET A 68 -6.43 -2.08 -5.16
N TRP A 69 -5.27 -2.73 -5.01
CA TRP A 69 -4.62 -2.89 -3.71
C TRP A 69 -4.30 -1.54 -3.09
N THR A 70 -3.71 -0.63 -3.86
CA THR A 70 -3.36 0.73 -3.39
C THR A 70 -4.61 1.52 -2.98
N LEU A 71 -5.71 1.42 -3.74
CA LEU A 71 -6.98 2.05 -3.38
C LEU A 71 -7.52 1.54 -2.04
N LEU A 72 -7.50 0.22 -1.83
CA LEU A 72 -7.92 -0.38 -0.55
C LEU A 72 -7.02 0.08 0.61
N THR A 73 -5.71 0.13 0.39
CA THR A 73 -4.78 0.66 1.40
C THR A 73 -5.14 2.09 1.80
N ILE A 74 -5.41 2.97 0.82
CA ILE A 74 -5.78 4.37 1.10
C ILE A 74 -7.09 4.45 1.89
N ILE A 75 -8.10 3.63 1.55
CA ILE A 75 -9.38 3.59 2.26
C ILE A 75 -9.17 3.19 3.73
N ILE A 76 -8.42 2.11 3.97
CA ILE A 76 -8.12 1.65 5.34
C ILE A 76 -7.33 2.69 6.11
N GLU A 77 -6.36 3.34 5.48
CA GLU A 77 -5.56 4.38 6.11
C GLU A 77 -6.42 5.57 6.55
N GLN A 78 -7.43 5.95 5.77
CA GLN A 78 -8.38 6.99 6.13
C GLN A 78 -9.27 6.55 7.31
N ILE A 79 -9.82 5.35 7.28
CA ILE A 79 -10.67 4.83 8.37
C ILE A 79 -9.89 4.65 9.67
N SER A 80 -8.64 4.18 9.59
CA SER A 80 -7.80 3.94 10.77
C SER A 80 -7.46 5.22 11.54
N LEU A 81 -7.52 6.40 10.90
CA LEU A 81 -7.34 7.68 11.58
C LEU A 81 -8.56 8.11 12.40
N ASP A 82 -9.73 7.55 12.11
CA ASP A 82 -11.01 7.93 12.74
C ASP A 82 -11.45 6.98 13.87
N VAL A 83 -10.62 6.00 14.25
CA VAL A 83 -10.95 5.10 15.37
C VAL A 83 -10.87 5.88 16.69
N PHE A 84 -12.03 6.31 17.17
CA PHE A 84 -12.27 6.90 18.48
C PHE A 84 -11.88 5.85 19.55
N PHE A 85 -10.74 6.04 20.21
CA PHE A 85 -10.33 5.17 21.31
C PHE A 85 -11.06 5.63 22.58
N ALA A 86 -12.08 4.88 23.00
CA ALA A 86 -12.65 5.00 24.34
C ALA A 86 -11.92 4.01 25.25
N GLU A 87 -10.89 4.49 25.95
CA GLU A 87 -10.23 3.72 27.00
C GLU A 87 -10.98 3.95 28.32
N LEU A 88 -11.60 2.88 28.85
CA LEU A 88 -12.18 2.87 30.18
C LEU A 88 -11.02 2.76 31.18
N GLN A 89 -10.67 3.87 31.82
CA GLN A 89 -9.71 3.85 32.92
C GLN A 89 -10.31 3.17 34.15
N SER A 90 -9.43 2.63 34.99
CA SER A 90 -9.75 1.97 36.26
C SER A 90 -10.57 2.86 37.23
N ASP A 91 -10.66 4.17 36.99
CA ASP A 91 -11.41 5.12 37.82
C ASP A 91 -12.88 5.31 37.38
N GLY A 92 -13.30 4.70 36.27
CA GLY A 92 -14.67 4.79 35.75
C GLY A 92 -14.99 6.10 35.02
N SER A 93 -14.02 6.99 34.81
CA SER A 93 -14.20 8.19 34.00
C SER A 93 -14.01 7.88 32.51
N ILE A 94 -14.89 8.43 31.66
CA ILE A 94 -14.81 8.28 30.21
C ILE A 94 -14.30 9.60 29.64
N TYR A 95 -13.03 9.63 29.22
CA TYR A 95 -12.49 10.74 28.45
C TYR A 95 -12.76 10.49 26.96
N LEU A 96 -13.61 11.32 26.37
CA LEU A 96 -13.77 11.38 24.91
C LEU A 96 -12.75 12.39 24.38
N ASP A 97 -11.52 11.96 24.13
CA ASP A 97 -10.51 12.81 23.50
C ASP A 97 -10.23 12.36 22.05
N LYS A 98 -10.36 13.31 21.12
CA LYS A 98 -10.03 13.11 19.71
C LYS A 98 -8.54 13.36 19.58
N LYS A 99 -7.75 12.29 19.40
CA LYS A 99 -6.30 12.37 19.22
C LYS A 99 -5.93 13.39 18.13
N SER A 100 -5.57 14.60 18.54
CA SER A 100 -5.03 15.63 17.65
C SER A 100 -3.64 15.17 17.22
N PRO A 101 -3.34 15.12 15.90
CA PRO A 101 -2.00 14.83 15.45
C PRO A 101 -1.13 16.05 15.78
N HIS A 102 -0.27 15.91 16.79
CA HIS A 102 0.89 16.77 16.97
C HIS A 102 2.05 16.24 16.14
#